data_AF-A0A519HK79-F1
#
_entry.id   AF-A0A519HK79-F1
#
_cell.length_a   1.000
_cell.length_b   1.000
_cell.length_c   1.000
_cell.angle_alpha   90.00
_cell.angle_beta   90.00
_cell.angle_gamma   90.00
#
_symmetry.space_group_name_H-M   'P 1'
#
loop_
_entity.id
_entity.type
_entity.pdbx_description
1 polymer ?
#
loop_
_entity_poly.entity_id
_entity_poly.type
_entity_poly.pdbx_seq_one_letter_code
_entity_poly.pdbx_strand_id
1 'polypeptide(L)' 'EVLTYLSKGFTIKEIANLMGIKWFTVNDHIKSIYKKLNVSSRAEAAVLASKQGLV' A
#
# COMPACT_ATOMS: atom_id res chain seq x y z
N GLU A 1 -6.36 4.56 2.71
CA GLU A 1 -5.56 5.72 2.28
C GLU A 1 -4.32 5.33 1.49
N VAL A 2 -3.28 4.69 2.08
CA VAL A 2 -2.06 4.32 1.33
C VAL A 2 -2.38 3.44 0.11
N LEU A 3 -3.25 2.44 0.27
CA LEU A 3 -3.67 1.55 -0.83
C LEU A 3 -4.42 2.31 -1.95
N THR A 4 -5.19 3.33 -1.58
CA THR A 4 -5.95 4.18 -2.52
C THR A 4 -5.05 5.09 -3.33
N TYR A 5 -3.96 5.59 -2.75
CA TYR A 5 -2.97 6.33 -3.52
C TYR A 5 -2.13 5.40 -4.40
N LEU A 6 -1.79 4.21 -3.90
CA LEU A 6 -1.13 3.18 -4.72
C LEU A 6 -1.99 2.76 -5.92
N SER A 7 -3.31 2.58 -5.73
CA SER A 7 -4.22 2.23 -6.83
C SER A 7 -4.32 3.31 -7.91
N LYS A 8 -4.18 4.57 -7.51
CA LYS A 8 -4.12 5.73 -8.42
C LYS A 8 -2.76 5.92 -9.12
N GLY A 9 -1.79 5.04 -8.84
CA GLY A 9 -0.45 5.09 -9.46
C GLY A 9 0.56 5.98 -8.75
N PHE A 10 0.25 6.50 -7.56
CA PHE A 10 1.22 7.29 -6.80
C PHE A 10 2.35 6.41 -6.27
N THR A 11 3.57 6.93 -6.31
CA THR A 11 4.75 6.31 -5.72
C THR A 11 4.74 6.44 -4.20
N ILE A 12 5.43 5.54 -3.51
CA ILE A 12 5.57 5.56 -2.04
C ILE A 12 6.10 6.91 -1.54
N LYS A 13 6.98 7.57 -2.30
CA LYS A 13 7.54 8.89 -1.95
C LYS A 13 6.50 10.01 -2.08
N GLU A 14 5.66 9.97 -3.11
CA GLU A 14 4.57 10.94 -3.27
C GLU A 14 3.52 10.75 -2.19
N ILE A 15 3.17 9.51 -1.86
CA ILE A 15 2.26 9.18 -0.75
C ILE A 15 2.83 9.68 0.57
N ALA A 16 4.14 9.49 0.79
CA ALA A 16 4.82 9.99 1.97
C ALA A 16 4.70 11.52 2.09
N ASN A 17 4.94 12.24 0.98
CA ASN A 17 4.78 13.69 0.92
C ASN A 17 3.32 14.14 1.13
N LEU A 18 2.35 13.46 0.50
CA LEU A 18 0.92 13.76 0.63
C LEU A 18 0.41 13.54 2.05
N MET A 19 0.92 12.52 2.73
CA MET A 19 0.57 12.19 4.11
C MET A 19 1.43 12.93 5.15
N GLY A 20 2.45 13.69 4.72
CA GLY A 20 3.38 14.36 5.64
C GLY A 20 4.22 13.41 6.51
N ILE A 21 4.40 12.16 6.08
CA ILE A 21 5.15 11.14 6.80
C ILE A 21 6.38 10.71 6.02
N LYS A 22 7.31 9.99 6.66
CA LYS A 22 8.48 9.44 5.95
C LYS A 22 8.07 8.25 5.09
N TRP A 23 8.78 8.06 3.97
CA TRP A 23 8.56 6.93 3.06
C TRP A 23 8.69 5.56 3.74
N PHE A 24 9.54 5.44 4.78
CA PHE A 24 9.65 4.20 5.54
C PHE A 24 8.37 3.89 6.33
N THR A 25 7.69 4.92 6.85
CA THR A 25 6.41 4.80 7.56
C THR A 25 5.31 4.34 6.61
N VAL A 26 5.28 4.86 5.37
CA VAL A 26 4.39 4.36 4.32
C VAL A 26 4.65 2.87 4.06
N ASN A 27 5.91 2.46 4.03
CA ASN A 27 6.29 1.06 3.83
C ASN A 27 5.81 0.16 4.99
N ASP A 28 5.85 0.66 6.22
CA ASP A 28 5.31 -0.07 7.39
C ASP A 28 3.78 -0.11 7.39
N HIS A 29 3.10 0.95 6.92
CA HIS A 29 1.66 0.91 6.66
C HIS A 29 1.32 -0.17 5.63
N ILE A 30 2.08 -0.25 4.53
CA ILE A 30 1.92 -1.30 3.51
C ILE A 30 2.11 -2.69 4.12
N LYS A 31 3.17 -2.91 4.91
CA LYS A 31 3.40 -4.20 5.60
C LYS A 31 2.27 -4.55 6.56
N SER A 32 1.76 -3.58 7.31
CA SER A 32 0.65 -3.79 8.24
C SER A 32 -0.64 -4.14 7.49
N ILE A 33 -0.90 -3.50 6.36
CA ILE A 33 -2.00 -3.84 5.46
C ILE A 33 -1.81 -5.26 4.89
N TYR A 34 -0.59 -5.61 4.46
CA TYR A 34 -0.30 -6.95 3.94
C TYR A 34 -0.50 -8.02 5.02
N LYS A 35 -0.05 -7.74 6.25
CA LYS A 35 -0.28 -8.62 7.40
C LYS A 35 -1.77 -8.80 7.71
N LYS A 36 -2.57 -7.73 7.63
CA LYS A 36 -4.04 -7.80 7.78
C LYS A 36 -4.71 -8.60 6.67
N LEU A 37 -4.17 -8.54 5.45
CA LEU A 37 -4.61 -9.32 4.29
C LEU A 37 -3.98 -10.73 4.24
N ASN A 38 -3.18 -11.09 5.25
CA ASN A 38 -2.43 -12.35 5.34
C ASN A 38 -1.57 -12.66 4.10
N VAL A 39 -0.95 -11.63 3.51
CA VAL A 39 -0.05 -11.74 2.36
C VAL A 39 1.38 -11.40 2.71
N SER A 40 2.29 -12.16 2.11
CA SER A 40 3.72 -12.16 2.44
C SER A 40 4.55 -11.33 1.47
N SER A 41 4.02 -11.01 0.29
CA SER A 41 4.76 -10.26 -0.73
C SER A 41 3.92 -9.16 -1.42
N ARG A 42 4.63 -8.18 -1.99
CA ARG A 42 4.04 -7.08 -2.77
C ARG A 42 3.26 -7.59 -3.98
N ALA A 43 3.71 -8.67 -4.61
CA ALA A 43 3.02 -9.29 -5.74
C ALA A 43 1.71 -9.96 -5.28
N GLU A 44 1.77 -10.71 -4.18
CA GLU A 44 0.61 -11.37 -3.58
C GLU A 44 -0.44 -10.36 -3.13
N ALA A 45 0.00 -9.24 -2.54
CA ALA A 45 -0.88 -8.17 -2.12
C ALA A 45 -1.49 -7.39 -3.28
N ALA A 46 -0.76 -7.19 -4.38
CA ALA A 46 -1.32 -6.58 -5.59
C ALA A 46 -2.42 -7.47 -6.20
N VAL A 47 -2.18 -8.79 -6.25
CA VAL A 47 -3.17 -9.78 -6.72
C VAL A 47 -4.39 -9.82 -5.80
N LEU A 48 -4.20 -9.82 -4.48
CA LEU A 48 -5.32 -9.79 -3.53
C LEU A 48 -6.09 -8.47 -3.56
N ALA A 49 -5.42 -7.33 -3.66
CA ALA A 49 -6.08 -6.04 -3.79
C ALA A 49 -6.97 -5.99 -5.03
N SER A 50 -6.46 -6.51 -6.16
CA SER A 50 -7.23 -6.66 -7.40
C SER A 50 -8.40 -7.64 -7.25
N LYS A 51 -8.20 -8.79 -6.60
CA LYS A 51 -9.27 -9.77 -6.31
C LYS A 51 -10.34 -9.26 -5.36
N GLN A 52 -9.98 -8.42 -4.40
CA GLN A 52 -10.88 -7.87 -3.38
C GLN A 52 -11.65 -6.62 -3.87
N GLY A 53 -11.42 -6.16 -5.12
CA GLY A 53 -12.04 -4.93 -5.63
C GLY A 53 -11.62 -3.67 -4.86
N LEU A 54 -10.44 -3.71 -4.23
CA LEU A 54 -9.87 -2.59 -3.47
C LEU A 54 -9.08 -1.62 -4.37
N VAL A 55 -9.11 -1.83 -5.68
CA VAL A 55 -8.50 -1.01 -6.75
C VAL A 55 -9.54 -0.68 -7.81
#